data_AF-A0A069PRD5-F1
#
_entry.id   AF-A0A069PRD5-F1
#
_cell.length_a   1.000
_cell.length_b   1.000
_cell.length_c   1.000
_cell.angle_alpha   90.00
_cell.angle_beta   90.00
_cell.angle_gamma   90.00
#
_symmetry.space_group_name_H-M   'P 1'
#
loop_
_entity.id
_entity.type
_entity.pdbx_description
1 polymer ?
#
loop_
_entity_poly.entity_id
_entity_poly.type
_entity_poly.pdbx_seq_one_letter_code
_entity_poly.pdbx_strand_id
1 'polypeptide(L)' 'MNLWPLLSHAAWAVSILLFLWILIDALRVRRQYDDDFLMSSTEGKE' A
#
# COMPACT_ATOMS: atom_id res chain seq x y z
N MET A 1 30.51 15.73 -6.31
CA MET A 1 29.36 14.95 -6.82
C MET A 1 28.09 15.74 -6.55
N ASN A 2 27.16 15.86 -7.49
CA ASN A 2 25.89 16.55 -7.26
C ASN A 2 24.98 15.65 -6.42
N LEU A 3 24.41 16.17 -5.33
CA LEU A 3 23.51 15.41 -4.45
C LEU A 3 22.12 15.21 -5.08
N TRP A 4 21.73 16.07 -6.02
CA TRP A 4 20.39 16.04 -6.61
C TRP A 4 20.05 14.70 -7.29
N PRO A 5 20.89 14.12 -8.18
CA PRO A 5 20.61 12.81 -8.75
C PRO A 5 20.46 11.72 -7.69
N LEU A 6 21.32 11.69 -6.67
CA LEU A 6 21.25 10.68 -5.61
C LEU A 6 19.90 10.74 -4.88
N LEU A 7 19.48 11.94 -4.48
CA LEU A 7 18.20 12.16 -3.82
C LEU A 7 17.00 11.81 -4.73
N SER A 8 17.08 12.13 -6.02
CA SER A 8 16.03 11.76 -6.98
C SER A 8 15.86 10.24 -7.12
N HIS A 9 16.96 9.50 -7.22
CA HIS A 9 16.89 8.03 -7.31
C HIS A 9 16.38 7.42 -5.99
N ALA A 10 16.79 7.95 -4.85
CA ALA A 10 16.29 7.51 -3.55
C ALA A 10 14.78 7.76 -3.41
N ALA A 11 14.28 8.92 -3.83
CA ALA A 11 12.85 9.23 -3.82
C ALA A 11 12.04 8.26 -4.70
N TRP A 12 12.52 7.96 -5.90
CA TRP A 12 11.91 6.95 -6.77
C TRP A 12 11.89 5.56 -6.14
N ALA A 13 12.99 5.13 -5.52
CA ALA A 13 13.05 3.84 -4.84
C ALA A 13 12.04 3.75 -3.70
N VAL A 14 11.93 4.80 -2.87
CA VAL A 14 10.94 4.88 -1.78
C VAL A 14 9.51 4.83 -2.33
N SER A 15 9.23 5.54 -3.43
CA SER A 15 7.91 5.50 -4.07
C SER A 15 7.52 4.09 -4.52
N ILE A 16 8.44 3.37 -5.16
CA ILE A 16 8.21 1.97 -5.58
C ILE A 16 7.97 1.07 -4.37
N LEU A 17 8.77 1.21 -3.31
CA LEU A 17 8.60 0.42 -2.09
C LEU A 17 7.24 0.65 -1.43
N LEU A 18 6.79 1.92 -1.34
CA LEU A 18 5.47 2.26 -0.82
C LEU A 18 4.35 1.68 -1.69
N PHE A 19 4.48 1.76 -3.02
CA PHE A 19 3.49 1.18 -3.93
C PHE A 19 3.39 -0.34 -3.76
N LEU A 20 4.52 -1.05 -3.71
CA LEU A 20 4.54 -2.48 -3.44
C LEU A 20 3.94 -2.83 -2.08
N TRP A 21 4.23 -2.04 -1.05
CA TRP A 21 3.66 -2.23 0.28
C TRP A 21 2.13 -2.13 0.26
N ILE A 22 1.56 -1.12 -0.40
CA ILE A 22 0.11 -0.96 -0.56
C ILE A 22 -0.50 -2.16 -1.30
N LEU A 23 0.14 -2.64 -2.38
CA LEU A 23 -0.35 -3.80 -3.12
C LEU A 23 -0.35 -5.08 -2.28
N ILE A 24 0.73 -5.32 -1.52
CA ILE A 24 0.84 -6.49 -0.65
C ILE A 24 -0.22 -6.42 0.45
N ASP A 25 -0.43 -5.25 1.04
CA ASP A 25 -1.45 -5.02 2.06
C ASP A 25 -2.86 -5.30 1.52
N ALA A 26 -3.21 -4.73 0.36
CA ALA A 26 -4.49 -4.99 -0.29
C ALA A 26 -4.72 -6.48 -0.58
N LEU A 27 -3.69 -7.20 -1.06
CA LEU A 27 -3.76 -8.64 -1.28
C LEU A 27 -3.93 -9.44 0.01
N ARG A 28 -3.32 -8.97 1.11
CA ARG A 28 -3.45 -9.60 2.43
C ARG A 28 -4.85 -9.39 3.00
N VAL A 29 -5.36 -8.16 2.98
CA VAL A 29 -6.70 -7.80 3.45
C VAL A 29 -7.76 -8.61 2.70
N ARG A 30 -7.67 -8.67 1.36
CA ARG A 30 -8.57 -9.49 0.52
C ARG A 30 -8.57 -10.98 0.87
N ARG A 31 -7.46 -11.52 1.39
CA ARG A 31 -7.39 -12.94 1.81
C ARG A 31 -7.97 -13.17 3.20
N GLN A 32 -7.97 -12.14 4.04
CA GLN A 32 -8.36 -12.24 5.44
C GLN A 32 -9.84 -11.96 5.67
N TYR A 33 -10.43 -11.10 4.83
CA TYR A 33 -11.82 -10.67 4.94
C TYR A 33 -12.57 -11.00 3.64
N ASP A 34 -13.84 -11.35 3.75
CA ASP A 34 -14.72 -11.56 2.60
C ASP A 34 -15.17 -10.23 1.99
N ASP A 35 -15.57 -10.28 0.72
CA ASP A 35 -15.97 -9.08 -0.02
C ASP A 35 -17.23 -8.45 0.59
N ASP A 36 -18.14 -9.25 1.18
CA ASP A 36 -19.34 -8.75 1.85
C ASP A 36 -19.00 -7.90 3.08
N PHE A 37 -18.01 -8.30 3.89
CA PHE A 37 -17.50 -7.49 4.99
C PHE A 37 -16.79 -6.23 4.47
N LEU A 38 -15.92 -6.36 3.47
CA LEU A 38 -15.15 -5.22 2.93
C LEU A 38 -16.02 -4.17 2.23
N MET A 39 -17.14 -4.59 1.63
CA MET A 39 -18.10 -3.69 0.95
C MET A 39 -19.28 -3.29 1.85
N SER A 40 -19.34 -3.79 3.08
CA SER A 40 -20.37 -3.41 4.04
C SER A 40 -20.24 -1.92 4.40
N SER A 41 -21.30 -1.16 4.17
CA SER A 41 -21.44 0.21 4.67
C SER A 41 -21.80 0.26 6.17
N THR A 42 -21.87 -0.89 6.83
CA THR A 42 -22.18 -0.99 8.25
C THR A 42 -20.88 -0.99 9.04
N GLU A 43 -20.54 0.13 9.67
CA GLU A 43 -19.45 0.16 10.66
C GLU A 43 -19.83 -0.71 11.87
N GLY A 44 -18.96 -1.65 12.23
CA GLY A 44 -18.92 -2.22 13.58
C GLY A 44 -20.06 -3.17 13.97
N LYS A 45 -20.61 -3.97 13.04
CA LYS A 45 -21.37 -5.17 13.44
C LYS A 45 -20.43 -6.35 13.60
N GLU A 46 -19.72 -6.37 14.72
CA GLU A 46 -19.15 -7.57 15.34
C GLU A 46 -19.91 -7.89 16.63
#